data_AF-A0A1Q3E3S5-F1
#
_entry.id   AF-A0A1Q3E3S5-F1
#
_cell.length_a   1.000
_cell.length_b   1.000
_cell.length_c   1.000
_cell.angle_alpha   90.00
_cell.angle_beta   90.00
_cell.angle_gamma   90.00
#
_symmetry.space_group_name_H-M   'P 1'
#
loop_
_entity.id
_entity.type
_entity.pdbx_description
1 polymer ?
#
loop_
_entity_poly.entity_id
_entity_poly.type
_entity_poly.pdbx_seq_one_letter_code
_entity_poly.pdbx_strand_id
1 'polypeptide(L)'
;MSETVFGVTTRLQSVNEVSMANVANVDSSSTDYTPAPITTSTWSDSSSSTWSSTSSSAPAATSSASSSSSGSGKGCLAWPNGDQSYLGDYKTDKTSLIYTWGETAPSNAASLGFTFAPQLWGYSNENAFASTVVAGYAKYALFLNEPNEVGQSNIDATTAAGLWKQYMEPLKALGYQVGSAATSSNPNGMTWTQDFFTACNGGCNPDFVAVHWYDISADGFMAYVEQWHTAFNLPIWVTEFAYQDFNGNDQGDLATIQSFMGEVTAWMDQQDYVQYYCWFGAMLDMQNVNPLNTLMNPDGSPSDLDAKSRKAETGWLVLAACTLLTANRPPCFGHLYRYVTRPEFNASFRNVSLEAAVNRAAIIRETALKSTIFVGVPRVILSLAALHDTLDEDVKASLRKKTTQRLATPENIEATVTRGKALWDSIYAPHADKLHGKLGAYHPDFIAFIIQAYVQKTKIKEISAAH
;
A
#
# COMPACT_ATOMS: atom_id res chain seq x y z
N MET A 1 -40.75 -42.14 -25.68
CA MET A 1 -42.14 -41.64 -25.57
C MET A 1 -42.05 -40.20 -25.05
N SER A 2 -42.48 -39.25 -25.90
CA SER A 2 -42.81 -37.82 -25.71
C SER A 2 -41.83 -36.94 -24.91
N GLU A 3 -41.05 -36.03 -25.52
CA GLU A 3 -41.40 -34.70 -26.09
C GLU A 3 -42.14 -33.80 -25.08
N THR A 4 -41.62 -32.61 -24.74
CA THR A 4 -41.73 -31.40 -25.59
C THR A 4 -40.67 -30.34 -25.28
N VAL A 5 -40.20 -29.69 -26.36
CA VAL A 5 -39.23 -28.59 -26.50
C VAL A 5 -39.96 -27.25 -26.60
N PHE A 6 -39.38 -26.14 -26.12
CA PHE A 6 -39.43 -24.84 -26.84
C PHE A 6 -38.30 -23.92 -26.37
N GLY A 7 -37.40 -23.60 -27.30
CA GLY A 7 -36.45 -22.49 -27.20
C GLY A 7 -36.92 -21.31 -28.04
N VAL A 8 -36.42 -20.11 -27.75
CA VAL A 8 -36.44 -18.98 -28.70
C VAL A 8 -35.10 -18.23 -28.61
N THR A 9 -34.41 -18.22 -29.74
CA THR A 9 -33.24 -17.41 -30.08
C THR A 9 -33.69 -16.35 -31.08
N THR A 10 -33.30 -15.10 -30.92
CA THR A 10 -33.13 -14.09 -32.00
C THR A 10 -32.76 -12.74 -31.37
N ARG A 11 -32.06 -11.78 -31.99
CA ARG A 11 -31.11 -11.67 -33.10
C ARG A 11 -30.78 -10.16 -33.15
N LEU A 12 -29.50 -9.80 -33.23
CA LEU A 12 -29.06 -8.45 -33.59
C LEU A 12 -29.51 -8.13 -35.03
N GLN A 13 -30.08 -6.93 -35.26
CA GLN A 13 -29.96 -6.25 -36.54
C GLN A 13 -30.25 -4.75 -36.44
N SER A 14 -29.31 -3.99 -37.00
CA SER A 14 -29.31 -2.58 -37.38
C SER A 14 -30.42 -2.20 -38.36
N VAL A 15 -30.95 -0.96 -38.29
CA VAL A 15 -31.14 -0.11 -39.49
C VAL A 15 -31.41 1.37 -39.17
N ASN A 16 -30.58 2.21 -39.83
CA ASN A 16 -30.84 3.43 -40.59
C ASN A 16 -31.27 4.79 -40.00
N GLU A 17 -30.46 5.77 -40.43
CA GLU A 17 -30.73 7.18 -40.71
C GLU A 17 -32.08 7.44 -41.40
N VAL A 18 -32.77 8.53 -41.02
CA VAL A 18 -33.65 9.31 -41.90
C VAL A 18 -33.50 10.80 -41.59
N SER A 19 -33.63 11.58 -42.66
CA SER A 19 -33.22 12.95 -42.97
C SER A 19 -33.90 14.11 -42.25
N MET A 20 -33.24 15.27 -42.36
CA MET A 20 -33.78 16.62 -42.20
C MET A 20 -35.01 16.92 -43.07
N ALA A 21 -35.99 17.65 -42.51
CA ALA A 21 -36.74 18.72 -43.20
C ALA A 21 -37.61 19.55 -42.20
N ASN A 22 -37.28 20.84 -42.08
CA ASN A 22 -38.08 22.06 -41.87
C ASN A 22 -39.45 22.04 -41.15
N VAL A 23 -39.59 22.88 -40.11
CA VAL A 23 -40.51 24.05 -39.99
C VAL A 23 -39.93 24.98 -38.89
N ALA A 24 -39.20 26.05 -39.22
CA ALA A 24 -39.61 27.47 -39.40
C ALA A 24 -39.97 28.28 -38.12
N ASN A 25 -39.13 29.31 -37.89
CA ASN A 25 -39.32 30.63 -37.25
C ASN A 25 -39.84 30.77 -35.81
N VAL A 26 -39.01 31.36 -34.92
CA VAL A 26 -39.18 32.75 -34.43
C VAL A 26 -37.80 33.36 -34.05
N ASP A 27 -37.42 34.38 -34.82
CA ASP A 27 -36.74 35.66 -34.48
C ASP A 27 -35.74 35.75 -33.30
N SER A 28 -34.46 36.04 -33.60
CA SER A 28 -33.59 36.81 -32.70
C SER A 28 -32.64 37.72 -33.48
N SER A 29 -32.63 38.98 -33.09
CA SER A 29 -31.95 40.12 -33.71
C SER A 29 -30.42 40.06 -33.57
N SER A 30 -29.76 40.37 -34.68
CA SER A 30 -28.31 40.50 -34.88
C SER A 30 -27.67 41.72 -34.22
N THR A 31 -26.46 41.55 -33.70
CA THR A 31 -25.42 42.58 -33.74
C THR A 31 -24.10 41.96 -34.18
N ASP A 32 -23.63 42.39 -35.35
CA ASP A 32 -22.38 42.02 -36.00
C ASP A 32 -21.14 42.49 -35.23
N TYR A 33 -20.10 41.66 -35.21
CA TYR A 33 -18.70 42.12 -35.10
C TYR A 33 -17.79 41.22 -35.95
N THR A 34 -17.25 41.80 -37.02
CA THR A 34 -16.27 41.20 -37.95
C THR A 34 -14.83 41.39 -37.46
N PRO A 35 -13.95 40.37 -37.50
CA PRO A 35 -12.51 40.57 -37.29
C PRO A 35 -11.76 40.92 -38.59
N ALA A 36 -10.77 41.82 -38.47
CA ALA A 36 -9.88 42.29 -39.54
C ALA A 36 -8.74 41.31 -39.87
N PRO A 37 -8.10 41.39 -41.06
CA PRO A 37 -7.19 40.37 -41.58
C PRO A 37 -5.75 40.45 -41.04
N ILE A 38 -5.11 39.28 -40.89
CA ILE A 38 -3.70 39.13 -40.49
C ILE A 38 -2.80 39.25 -41.72
N THR A 39 -1.93 40.26 -41.75
CA THR A 39 -0.82 40.39 -42.70
C THR A 39 0.39 39.59 -42.25
N THR A 40 0.88 38.72 -43.13
CA THR A 40 2.15 37.98 -43.02
C THR A 40 3.34 38.86 -43.40
N SER A 41 4.36 38.91 -42.55
CA SER A 41 5.68 39.49 -42.85
C SER A 41 6.75 38.45 -42.59
N THR A 42 7.34 37.94 -43.68
CA THR A 42 8.57 37.14 -43.74
C THR A 42 9.77 37.96 -43.32
N TRP A 43 10.67 37.42 -42.48
CA TRP A 43 12.05 37.90 -42.36
C TRP A 43 13.06 36.76 -42.49
N SER A 44 14.15 37.15 -43.15
CA SER A 44 15.15 36.32 -43.80
C SER A 44 16.25 35.86 -42.85
N ASP A 45 16.82 34.74 -43.24
CA ASP A 45 17.92 34.00 -42.64
C ASP A 45 19.26 34.76 -42.70
N SER A 46 20.09 34.63 -41.66
CA SER A 46 21.56 34.70 -41.70
C SER A 46 22.13 34.60 -40.28
N SER A 47 22.68 33.44 -39.92
CA SER A 47 24.13 33.24 -39.66
C SER A 47 24.37 31.98 -38.82
N SER A 48 25.12 31.08 -39.44
CA SER A 48 25.58 29.80 -38.91
C SER A 48 26.71 29.97 -37.88
N SER A 49 26.60 29.30 -36.74
CA SER A 49 27.77 28.89 -35.94
C SER A 49 27.60 27.45 -35.48
N THR A 50 28.41 26.58 -36.07
CA THR A 50 28.61 25.16 -35.81
C THR A 50 29.08 24.90 -34.37
N TRP A 51 28.39 24.00 -33.66
CA TRP A 51 28.92 23.35 -32.46
C TRP A 51 29.21 21.87 -32.73
N SER A 52 30.51 21.55 -32.69
CA SER A 52 31.07 20.21 -32.79
C SER A 52 30.68 19.37 -31.57
N SER A 53 30.19 18.16 -31.82
CA SER A 53 29.97 17.13 -30.80
C SER A 53 31.27 16.34 -30.56
N THR A 54 31.92 16.57 -29.42
CA THR A 54 33.04 15.73 -28.96
C THR A 54 32.48 14.60 -28.10
N SER A 55 32.55 13.38 -28.63
CA SER A 55 32.34 12.14 -27.87
C SER A 55 33.56 11.84 -27.00
N SER A 56 33.37 11.74 -25.69
CA SER A 56 34.40 11.28 -24.76
C SER A 56 33.97 9.96 -24.12
N SER A 57 34.67 8.89 -24.50
CA SER A 57 34.58 7.53 -23.96
C SER A 57 35.11 7.50 -22.53
N ALA A 58 34.33 6.95 -21.58
CA ALA A 58 34.78 6.66 -20.23
C ALA A 58 35.43 5.26 -20.15
N PRO A 59 36.48 5.06 -19.32
CA PRO A 59 37.22 3.81 -19.29
C PRO A 59 36.48 2.72 -18.50
N ALA A 60 36.68 1.47 -18.94
CA ALA A 60 36.15 0.26 -18.34
C ALA A 60 36.70 0.03 -16.93
N ALA A 61 35.80 -0.19 -15.97
CA ALA A 61 36.12 -0.64 -14.62
C ALA A 61 35.86 -2.15 -14.50
N THR A 62 36.87 -2.83 -13.97
CA THR A 62 37.00 -4.27 -13.77
C THR A 62 35.88 -4.85 -12.91
N SER A 63 35.36 -6.01 -13.34
CA SER A 63 34.29 -6.80 -12.72
C SER A 63 34.69 -7.39 -11.36
N SER A 64 34.03 -6.93 -10.29
CA SER A 64 33.86 -7.66 -9.04
C SER A 64 32.43 -8.20 -8.98
N ALA A 65 32.30 -9.52 -8.89
CA ALA A 65 31.02 -10.22 -8.82
C ALA A 65 30.24 -9.76 -7.58
N SER A 66 29.22 -8.94 -7.83
CA SER A 66 28.19 -8.58 -6.86
C SER A 66 27.07 -9.61 -7.01
N SER A 67 26.78 -10.33 -5.93
CA SER A 67 25.59 -11.16 -5.82
C SER A 67 24.37 -10.28 -6.11
N SER A 68 23.61 -10.67 -7.12
CA SER A 68 22.38 -10.01 -7.52
C SER A 68 21.33 -10.10 -6.41
N SER A 69 21.21 -9.08 -5.58
CA SER A 69 20.02 -8.88 -4.75
C SER A 69 18.90 -8.36 -5.65
N SER A 70 18.11 -9.28 -6.20
CA SER A 70 16.76 -8.96 -6.67
C SER A 70 15.97 -8.48 -5.45
N GLY A 71 15.75 -7.17 -5.35
CA GLY A 71 15.13 -6.52 -4.19
C GLY A 71 13.68 -6.95 -3.96
N SER A 72 13.47 -8.03 -3.21
CA SER A 72 12.18 -8.41 -2.63
C SER A 72 12.20 -8.05 -1.15
N GLY A 73 11.23 -7.26 -0.66
CA GLY A 73 11.17 -6.96 0.77
C GLY A 73 10.99 -8.21 1.64
N LYS A 74 11.39 -8.08 2.90
CA LYS A 74 11.42 -9.14 3.92
C LYS A 74 10.03 -9.50 4.47
N GLY A 75 9.00 -8.76 4.10
CA GLY A 75 7.64 -9.04 4.53
C GLY A 75 7.14 -10.38 3.99
N CYS A 76 6.46 -11.09 4.86
CA CYS A 76 5.86 -12.40 4.62
C CYS A 76 4.38 -12.38 4.99
N LEU A 77 3.58 -13.18 4.29
CA LEU A 77 2.15 -13.34 4.53
C LEU A 77 1.86 -14.70 5.17
N ALA A 78 1.40 -14.68 6.43
CA ALA A 78 0.85 -15.84 7.11
C ALA A 78 -0.64 -15.96 6.73
N TRP A 79 -1.03 -16.96 5.93
CA TRP A 79 -2.27 -16.97 5.18
C TRP A 79 -3.13 -18.22 5.40
N PRO A 80 -4.16 -18.17 6.26
CA PRO A 80 -5.01 -19.34 6.51
C PRO A 80 -6.20 -19.44 5.56
N ASN A 81 -6.41 -18.44 4.69
CA ASN A 81 -7.70 -18.24 4.01
C ASN A 81 -7.88 -19.06 2.73
N GLY A 82 -6.90 -19.90 2.35
CA GLY A 82 -6.92 -20.69 1.12
C GLY A 82 -6.94 -19.84 -0.16
N ASP A 83 -7.60 -20.35 -1.20
CA ASP A 83 -7.71 -19.68 -2.50
C ASP A 83 -8.70 -18.52 -2.45
N GLN A 84 -8.19 -17.29 -2.59
CA GLN A 84 -9.00 -16.08 -2.56
C GLN A 84 -8.67 -15.15 -3.73
N SER A 85 -9.69 -14.54 -4.32
CA SER A 85 -9.52 -13.58 -5.41
C SER A 85 -8.80 -12.30 -4.96
N TYR A 86 -8.91 -11.95 -3.68
CA TYR A 86 -8.30 -10.77 -3.07
C TYR A 86 -6.88 -11.01 -2.54
N LEU A 87 -6.29 -12.22 -2.70
CA LEU A 87 -4.90 -12.47 -2.27
C LEU A 87 -3.91 -11.48 -2.91
N GLY A 88 -4.18 -11.05 -4.14
CA GLY A 88 -3.35 -10.07 -4.85
C GLY A 88 -3.24 -8.72 -4.15
N ASP A 89 -4.23 -8.34 -3.33
CA ASP A 89 -4.23 -7.06 -2.62
C ASP A 89 -3.19 -7.02 -1.49
N TYR A 90 -2.68 -8.19 -1.07
CA TYR A 90 -1.63 -8.35 -0.08
C TYR A 90 -0.23 -8.48 -0.68
N LYS A 91 -0.11 -8.56 -2.02
CA LYS A 91 1.18 -8.59 -2.70
C LYS A 91 1.68 -7.17 -2.93
N THR A 92 2.82 -6.85 -2.33
CA THR A 92 3.53 -5.58 -2.55
C THR A 92 4.99 -5.83 -2.90
N ASP A 93 5.75 -4.78 -3.21
CA ASP A 93 7.22 -4.88 -3.35
C ASP A 93 7.90 -5.25 -2.02
N LYS A 94 7.21 -5.03 -0.90
CA LYS A 94 7.68 -5.35 0.45
C LYS A 94 7.29 -6.75 0.94
N THR A 95 6.28 -7.37 0.34
CA THR A 95 5.74 -8.66 0.75
C THR A 95 5.96 -9.68 -0.35
N SER A 96 6.83 -10.67 -0.11
CA SER A 96 7.31 -11.57 -1.15
C SER A 96 7.14 -13.05 -0.83
N LEU A 97 7.09 -13.40 0.46
CA LEU A 97 6.90 -14.76 0.93
C LEU A 97 5.45 -14.98 1.38
N ILE A 98 4.94 -16.20 1.25
CA ILE A 98 3.66 -16.64 1.81
C ILE A 98 3.81 -18.05 2.42
N TYR A 99 3.17 -18.30 3.55
CA TYR A 99 3.00 -19.64 4.12
C TYR A 99 1.59 -19.78 4.74
N THR A 100 1.14 -21.01 4.97
CA THR A 100 -0.28 -21.32 5.27
C THR A 100 -0.47 -22.22 6.48
N TRP A 101 0.57 -22.41 7.31
CA TRP A 101 0.66 -23.47 8.33
C TRP A 101 0.50 -24.91 7.80
N GLY A 102 0.54 -25.09 6.48
CA GLY A 102 0.41 -26.38 5.83
C GLY A 102 1.38 -26.53 4.66
N GLU A 103 1.23 -27.65 3.96
CA GLU A 103 2.10 -28.07 2.86
C GLU A 103 1.71 -27.51 1.49
N THR A 104 0.53 -26.88 1.37
CA THR A 104 0.00 -26.40 0.08
C THR A 104 -0.13 -24.88 0.00
N ALA A 105 0.30 -24.31 -1.13
CA ALA A 105 0.12 -22.90 -1.47
C ALA A 105 -1.31 -22.62 -1.98
N PRO A 106 -1.81 -21.37 -1.85
CA PRO A 106 -2.93 -20.90 -2.65
C PRO A 106 -2.59 -20.98 -4.15
N SER A 107 -3.52 -21.44 -4.98
CA SER A 107 -3.32 -21.72 -6.40
C SER A 107 -2.91 -20.48 -7.22
N ASN A 108 -3.36 -19.29 -6.82
CA ASN A 108 -2.99 -18.02 -7.46
C ASN A 108 -1.70 -17.40 -6.91
N ALA A 109 -1.11 -17.90 -5.83
CA ALA A 109 0.04 -17.27 -5.16
C ALA A 109 1.27 -17.13 -6.09
N ALA A 110 1.62 -18.19 -6.83
CA ALA A 110 2.75 -18.17 -7.75
C ALA A 110 2.54 -17.17 -8.90
N SER A 111 1.33 -17.08 -9.45
CA SER A 111 0.99 -16.13 -10.51
C SER A 111 1.05 -14.67 -10.07
N LEU A 112 0.82 -14.42 -8.77
CA LEU A 112 0.97 -13.12 -8.12
C LEU A 112 2.44 -12.82 -7.73
N GLY A 113 3.36 -13.76 -7.96
CA GLY A 113 4.78 -13.59 -7.65
C GLY A 113 5.14 -13.78 -6.18
N PHE A 114 4.31 -14.49 -5.40
CA PHE A 114 4.72 -14.96 -4.09
C PHE A 114 5.67 -16.17 -4.18
N THR A 115 6.65 -16.21 -3.29
CA THR A 115 7.39 -17.44 -2.99
C THR A 115 6.70 -18.16 -1.83
N PHE A 116 6.27 -19.41 -2.05
CA PHE A 116 5.63 -20.21 -1.02
C PHE A 116 6.65 -20.98 -0.17
N ALA A 117 6.40 -21.07 1.13
CA ALA A 117 7.12 -21.92 2.07
C ALA A 117 6.15 -22.93 2.72
N PRO A 118 6.12 -24.21 2.29
CA PRO A 118 5.35 -25.25 2.98
C PRO A 118 5.85 -25.47 4.41
N GLN A 119 4.95 -25.83 5.32
CA GLN A 119 5.27 -26.14 6.70
C GLN A 119 4.88 -27.57 7.07
N LEU A 120 5.82 -28.29 7.68
CA LEU A 120 5.51 -29.47 8.48
C LEU A 120 5.10 -28.94 9.85
N TRP A 121 3.80 -28.80 10.06
CA TRP A 121 3.26 -28.19 11.28
C TRP A 121 3.44 -29.12 12.48
N GLY A 122 3.19 -30.41 12.27
CA GLY A 122 3.29 -31.48 13.26
C GLY A 122 2.74 -32.78 12.70
N TYR A 123 2.33 -33.71 13.58
CA TYR A 123 1.77 -35.00 13.16
C TYR A 123 0.50 -34.88 12.30
N SER A 124 -0.23 -33.78 12.42
CA SER A 124 -1.48 -33.55 11.69
C SER A 124 -1.30 -33.56 10.17
N ASN A 125 -0.12 -33.19 9.66
CA ASN A 125 0.12 -33.09 8.22
C ASN A 125 1.38 -33.81 7.72
N GLU A 126 2.05 -34.63 8.52
CA GLU A 126 3.33 -35.26 8.14
C GLU A 126 3.27 -36.07 6.83
N ASN A 127 2.19 -36.83 6.61
CA ASN A 127 2.02 -37.64 5.41
C ASN A 127 1.74 -36.78 4.17
N ALA A 128 0.94 -35.72 4.33
CA ALA A 128 0.63 -34.80 3.25
C ALA A 128 1.86 -33.95 2.88
N PHE A 129 2.61 -33.49 3.89
CA PHE A 129 3.88 -32.80 3.71
C PHE A 129 4.89 -33.67 2.96
N ALA A 130 5.12 -34.90 3.39
CA ALA A 130 6.09 -35.81 2.77
C ALA A 130 5.76 -36.15 1.30
N SER A 131 4.47 -36.21 0.95
CA SER A 131 4.04 -36.49 -0.43
C SER A 131 4.01 -35.26 -1.33
N THR A 132 3.82 -34.06 -0.77
CA THR A 132 3.70 -32.80 -1.52
C THR A 132 5.06 -32.12 -1.70
N VAL A 133 5.89 -32.09 -0.65
CA VAL A 133 7.13 -31.32 -0.60
C VAL A 133 8.28 -32.14 -1.19
N VAL A 134 8.35 -32.13 -2.53
CA VAL A 134 9.34 -32.86 -3.33
C VAL A 134 10.22 -31.91 -4.15
N ALA A 135 11.26 -32.42 -4.81
CA ALA A 135 12.18 -31.61 -5.60
C ALA A 135 11.46 -30.67 -6.58
N GLY A 136 11.78 -29.37 -6.49
CA GLY A 136 11.20 -28.34 -7.35
C GLY A 136 9.84 -27.80 -6.91
N TYR A 137 9.25 -28.31 -5.81
CA TYR A 137 7.95 -27.81 -5.34
C TYR A 137 8.06 -26.41 -4.68
N ALA A 138 9.07 -26.18 -3.85
CA ALA A 138 9.33 -24.88 -3.24
C ALA A 138 10.84 -24.68 -3.00
N LYS A 139 11.22 -23.46 -2.64
CA LYS A 139 12.61 -23.11 -2.28
C LYS A 139 12.89 -23.27 -0.79
N TYR A 140 11.86 -23.09 0.03
CA TYR A 140 11.94 -23.09 1.48
C TYR A 140 11.04 -24.16 2.06
N ALA A 141 11.34 -24.63 3.26
CA ALA A 141 10.38 -25.40 4.06
C ALA A 141 10.52 -25.04 5.55
N LEU A 142 9.38 -24.92 6.22
CA LEU A 142 9.28 -24.62 7.64
C LEU A 142 9.06 -25.91 8.43
N PHE A 143 9.63 -25.99 9.63
CA PHE A 143 9.45 -27.10 10.55
C PHE A 143 8.48 -26.73 11.68
N LEU A 144 8.23 -27.69 12.58
CA LEU A 144 7.19 -27.73 13.60
C LEU A 144 6.74 -26.38 14.17
N ASN A 145 5.42 -26.23 14.33
CA ASN A 145 4.79 -25.06 14.90
C ASN A 145 4.58 -25.20 16.41
N GLU A 146 5.28 -24.38 17.19
CA GLU A 146 5.21 -24.31 18.65
C GLU A 146 5.26 -25.69 19.32
N PRO A 147 6.29 -26.52 19.05
CA PRO A 147 6.37 -27.86 19.64
C PRO A 147 6.54 -27.85 21.17
N ASN A 148 6.94 -26.71 21.73
CA ASN A 148 7.06 -26.49 23.18
C ASN A 148 5.71 -26.21 23.87
N GLU A 149 4.60 -26.07 23.13
CA GLU A 149 3.29 -25.72 23.68
C GLU A 149 2.29 -26.88 23.56
N VAL A 150 1.59 -27.17 24.66
CA VAL A 150 0.65 -28.32 24.76
C VAL A 150 -0.55 -28.18 23.82
N GLY A 151 -0.99 -26.95 23.55
CA GLY A 151 -2.13 -26.65 22.67
C GLY A 151 -1.78 -26.59 21.18
N GLN A 152 -0.52 -26.84 20.83
CA GLN A 152 0.02 -26.69 19.48
C GLN A 152 0.51 -28.04 18.97
N SER A 153 1.64 -28.11 18.24
CA SER A 153 2.15 -29.40 17.76
C SER A 153 2.58 -30.32 18.90
N ASN A 154 2.99 -29.77 20.05
CA ASN A 154 3.28 -30.48 21.30
C ASN A 154 4.18 -31.72 21.09
N ILE A 155 5.43 -31.48 20.68
CA ILE A 155 6.40 -32.52 20.34
C ILE A 155 7.67 -32.27 21.15
N ASP A 156 8.17 -33.28 21.87
CA ASP A 156 9.42 -33.15 22.60
C ASP A 156 10.64 -33.08 21.66
N ALA A 157 11.73 -32.50 22.15
CA ALA A 157 12.96 -32.29 21.40
C ALA A 157 13.56 -33.58 20.78
N THR A 158 13.47 -34.72 21.47
CA THR A 158 14.04 -35.99 20.99
C THR A 158 13.22 -36.53 19.82
N THR A 159 11.89 -36.50 19.96
CA THR A 159 11.00 -36.94 18.89
C THR A 159 11.08 -36.00 17.68
N ALA A 160 11.17 -34.68 17.91
CA ALA A 160 11.36 -33.69 16.85
C ALA A 160 12.68 -33.90 16.08
N ALA A 161 13.78 -34.29 16.76
CA ALA A 161 15.03 -34.64 16.08
C ALA A 161 14.87 -35.85 15.14
N GLY A 162 14.02 -36.82 15.49
CA GLY A 162 13.64 -37.93 14.62
C GLY A 162 12.87 -37.46 13.38
N LEU A 163 11.84 -36.64 13.58
CA LEU A 163 11.03 -36.06 12.50
C LEU A 163 11.87 -35.20 11.56
N TRP A 164 12.81 -34.41 12.09
CA TRP A 164 13.73 -33.61 11.27
C TRP A 164 14.54 -34.50 10.33
N LYS A 165 15.18 -35.54 10.86
CA LYS A 165 16.01 -36.46 10.08
C LYS A 165 15.20 -37.20 9.02
N GLN A 166 13.93 -37.46 9.30
CA GLN A 166 13.03 -38.14 8.38
C GLN A 166 12.53 -37.21 7.26
N TYR A 167 12.10 -35.98 7.59
CA TYR A 167 11.32 -35.14 6.68
C TYR A 167 12.02 -33.87 6.24
N MET A 168 12.89 -33.26 7.05
CA MET A 168 13.48 -31.95 6.75
C MET A 168 14.90 -32.06 6.20
N GLU A 169 15.78 -32.83 6.84
CA GLU A 169 17.18 -32.99 6.43
C GLU A 169 17.31 -33.47 4.96
N PRO A 170 16.52 -34.45 4.47
CA PRO A 170 16.60 -34.88 3.08
C PRO A 170 16.23 -33.79 2.06
N LEU A 171 15.39 -32.82 2.42
CA LEU A 171 14.98 -31.74 1.51
C LEU A 171 16.15 -30.86 1.09
N LYS A 172 17.20 -30.74 1.92
CA LYS A 172 18.42 -30.00 1.57
C LYS A 172 19.07 -30.57 0.30
N ALA A 173 19.10 -31.89 0.16
CA ALA A 173 19.61 -32.56 -1.04
C ALA A 173 18.72 -32.33 -2.28
N LEU A 174 17.47 -31.94 -2.08
CA LEU A 174 16.52 -31.56 -3.13
C LEU A 174 16.55 -30.06 -3.46
N GLY A 175 17.46 -29.29 -2.83
CA GLY A 175 17.67 -27.86 -3.10
C GLY A 175 16.89 -26.91 -2.19
N TYR A 176 16.28 -27.42 -1.11
CA TYR A 176 15.57 -26.58 -0.14
C TYR A 176 16.52 -25.89 0.84
N GLN A 177 16.12 -24.70 1.28
CA GLN A 177 16.57 -24.14 2.54
C GLN A 177 15.51 -24.44 3.61
N VAL A 178 15.93 -25.00 4.75
CA VAL A 178 15.01 -25.50 5.79
C VAL A 178 15.18 -24.73 7.10
N GLY A 179 14.07 -24.35 7.72
CA GLY A 179 14.04 -23.62 8.99
C GLY A 179 13.96 -24.55 10.19
N SER A 180 14.52 -24.15 11.34
CA SER A 180 14.26 -24.82 12.63
C SER A 180 12.77 -24.89 12.96
N ALA A 181 12.40 -25.66 13.99
CA ALA A 181 11.09 -25.52 14.60
C ALA A 181 10.94 -24.08 15.13
N ALA A 182 9.73 -23.54 15.03
CA ALA A 182 9.40 -22.24 15.59
C ALA A 182 8.72 -22.44 16.94
N THR A 183 9.43 -22.19 18.04
CA THR A 183 8.84 -22.21 19.39
C THR A 183 8.11 -20.91 19.67
N SER A 184 7.12 -20.95 20.58
CA SER A 184 6.52 -19.72 21.12
C SER A 184 7.57 -18.85 21.84
N SER A 185 7.23 -17.59 22.15
CA SER A 185 8.08 -16.69 22.95
C SER A 185 8.09 -17.01 24.45
N ASN A 186 7.46 -18.11 24.87
CA ASN A 186 7.52 -18.61 26.25
C ASN A 186 8.98 -18.92 26.63
N PRO A 187 9.45 -18.62 27.87
CA PRO A 187 10.83 -18.88 28.28
C PRO A 187 11.35 -20.31 28.05
N ASN A 188 10.47 -21.31 27.94
CA ASN A 188 10.86 -22.69 27.65
C ASN A 188 11.27 -22.94 26.18
N GLY A 189 10.94 -22.05 25.24
CA GLY A 189 11.21 -22.24 23.81
C GLY A 189 12.69 -22.30 23.45
N MET A 190 13.50 -21.44 24.06
CA MET A 190 14.97 -21.47 23.91
C MET A 190 15.56 -22.80 24.39
N THR A 191 15.15 -23.26 25.59
CA THR A 191 15.60 -24.53 26.16
C THR A 191 15.19 -25.71 25.27
N TRP A 192 13.93 -25.74 24.82
CA TRP A 192 13.45 -26.78 23.91
C TRP A 192 14.31 -26.86 22.63
N THR A 193 14.66 -25.71 22.06
CA THR A 193 15.46 -25.65 20.83
C THR A 193 16.91 -26.11 21.06
N GLN A 194 17.50 -25.76 22.20
CA GLN A 194 18.83 -26.26 22.59
C GLN A 194 18.83 -27.78 22.81
N ASP A 195 17.78 -28.31 23.45
CA ASP A 195 17.59 -29.75 23.63
C ASP A 195 17.39 -30.46 22.29
N PHE A 196 16.67 -29.85 21.35
CA PHE A 196 16.48 -30.37 20.00
C PHE A 196 17.83 -30.51 19.27
N PHE A 197 18.66 -29.47 19.26
CA PHE A 197 19.99 -29.55 18.64
C PHE A 197 20.91 -30.57 19.35
N THR A 198 20.78 -30.70 20.67
CA THR A 198 21.50 -31.73 21.44
C THR A 198 21.07 -33.13 21.01
N ALA A 199 19.76 -33.40 20.93
CA ALA A 199 19.21 -34.68 20.48
C ALA A 199 19.53 -34.99 19.02
N CYS A 200 19.67 -33.96 18.19
CA CYS A 200 20.10 -34.11 16.80
C CYS A 200 21.52 -34.67 16.67
N ASN A 201 22.42 -34.39 17.63
CA ASN A 201 23.82 -34.85 17.65
C ASN A 201 24.53 -34.60 16.30
N GLY A 202 24.37 -33.38 15.77
CA GLY A 202 24.92 -32.96 14.47
C GLY A 202 24.14 -33.42 13.22
N GLY A 203 23.05 -34.16 13.38
CA GLY A 203 22.23 -34.66 12.28
C GLY A 203 21.04 -33.77 11.87
N CYS A 204 20.97 -32.53 12.38
CA CYS A 204 19.94 -31.56 11.98
C CYS A 204 20.62 -30.23 11.62
N ASN A 205 20.51 -29.83 10.36
CA ASN A 205 21.27 -28.71 9.81
C ASN A 205 20.33 -27.63 9.22
N PRO A 206 19.61 -26.86 10.05
CA PRO A 206 18.79 -25.75 9.57
C PRO A 206 19.63 -24.67 8.88
N ASP A 207 19.06 -24.04 7.85
CA ASP A 207 19.65 -22.88 7.15
C ASP A 207 19.29 -21.55 7.84
N PHE A 208 18.23 -21.55 8.64
CA PHE A 208 17.76 -20.43 9.43
C PHE A 208 17.00 -20.91 10.66
N VAL A 209 16.89 -20.03 11.66
CA VAL A 209 16.10 -20.27 12.87
C VAL A 209 14.78 -19.50 12.77
N ALA A 210 13.68 -20.21 12.97
CA ALA A 210 12.34 -19.63 13.00
C ALA A 210 11.94 -19.30 14.43
N VAL A 211 11.33 -18.13 14.65
CA VAL A 211 10.90 -17.67 15.98
C VAL A 211 9.52 -17.04 15.93
N HIS A 212 8.76 -17.19 17.01
CA HIS A 212 7.49 -16.49 17.22
C HIS A 212 7.64 -15.44 18.31
N TRP A 213 6.85 -14.36 18.22
CA TRP A 213 6.78 -13.35 19.26
C TRP A 213 5.37 -12.78 19.45
N TYR A 214 4.83 -12.99 20.64
CA TYR A 214 3.61 -12.35 21.12
C TYR A 214 3.90 -11.69 22.46
N ASP A 215 4.15 -10.39 22.42
CA ASP A 215 4.30 -9.52 23.59
C ASP A 215 4.10 -8.06 23.16
N ILE A 216 4.21 -7.13 24.10
CA ILE A 216 3.84 -5.72 23.93
C ILE A 216 5.03 -4.76 23.92
N SER A 217 6.26 -5.27 24.06
CA SER A 217 7.49 -4.48 24.14
C SER A 217 8.29 -4.54 22.84
N ALA A 218 8.48 -3.40 22.17
CA ALA A 218 9.33 -3.29 20.97
C ALA A 218 10.80 -3.56 21.30
N ASP A 219 11.34 -2.97 22.38
CA ASP A 219 12.70 -3.25 22.84
C ASP A 219 12.86 -4.73 23.23
N GLY A 220 11.85 -5.31 23.86
CA GLY A 220 11.82 -6.74 24.20
C GLY A 220 11.90 -7.63 22.96
N PHE A 221 11.14 -7.28 21.92
CA PHE A 221 11.18 -7.97 20.63
C PHE A 221 12.59 -7.93 20.01
N MET A 222 13.20 -6.74 19.94
CA MET A 222 14.54 -6.58 19.35
C MET A 222 15.58 -7.39 20.13
N ALA A 223 15.57 -7.29 21.46
CA ALA A 223 16.48 -8.04 22.32
C ALA A 223 16.30 -9.57 22.19
N TYR A 224 15.05 -10.04 22.03
CA TYR A 224 14.75 -11.45 21.81
C TYR A 224 15.30 -11.94 20.47
N VAL A 225 15.04 -11.22 19.38
CA VAL A 225 15.53 -11.60 18.04
C VAL A 225 17.07 -11.63 18.01
N GLU A 226 17.72 -10.64 18.63
CA GLU A 226 19.19 -10.61 18.79
C GLU A 226 19.73 -11.77 19.64
N GLN A 227 19.04 -12.12 20.72
CA GLN A 227 19.40 -13.25 21.58
C GLN A 227 19.38 -14.57 20.80
N TRP A 228 18.34 -14.81 20.01
CA TRP A 228 18.21 -16.02 19.19
C TRP A 228 19.26 -16.09 18.10
N HIS A 229 19.52 -14.97 17.42
CA HIS A 229 20.60 -14.91 16.43
C HIS A 229 21.97 -15.22 17.08
N THR A 230 22.23 -14.65 18.26
CA THR A 230 23.49 -14.87 19.00
C THR A 230 23.64 -16.32 19.46
N ALA A 231 22.55 -16.94 19.94
CA ALA A 231 22.59 -18.30 20.47
C ALA A 231 22.89 -19.36 19.41
N PHE A 232 22.34 -19.20 18.20
CA PHE A 232 22.43 -20.21 17.14
C PHE A 232 23.33 -19.81 15.97
N ASN A 233 23.71 -18.53 15.87
CA ASN A 233 24.56 -17.99 14.81
C ASN A 233 24.05 -18.33 13.40
N LEU A 234 22.74 -18.24 13.20
CA LEU A 234 22.04 -18.50 11.95
C LEU A 234 21.11 -17.31 11.62
N PRO A 235 20.79 -17.09 10.33
CA PRO A 235 19.74 -16.14 9.95
C PRO A 235 18.42 -16.42 10.66
N ILE A 236 17.63 -15.37 10.91
CA ILE A 236 16.34 -15.43 11.60
C ILE A 236 15.19 -15.23 10.61
N TRP A 237 14.17 -16.06 10.76
CA TRP A 237 12.83 -15.82 10.24
C TRP A 237 11.88 -15.62 11.40
N VAL A 238 11.22 -14.46 11.45
CA VAL A 238 10.15 -14.21 12.42
C VAL A 238 8.84 -14.66 11.78
N THR A 239 8.52 -15.94 11.92
CA THR A 239 7.40 -16.57 11.19
C THR A 239 6.04 -16.17 11.74
N GLU A 240 5.97 -15.71 12.98
CA GLU A 240 4.79 -15.08 13.58
C GLU A 240 5.20 -13.98 14.54
N PHE A 241 4.58 -12.81 14.43
CA PHE A 241 4.63 -11.80 15.48
C PHE A 241 3.42 -10.88 15.47
N ALA A 242 2.99 -10.45 16.64
CA ALA A 242 1.95 -9.42 16.81
C ALA A 242 2.10 -8.72 18.17
N TYR A 243 1.46 -7.56 18.29
CA TYR A 243 1.28 -6.92 19.58
C TYR A 243 0.16 -7.66 20.33
N GLN A 244 0.57 -8.56 21.22
CA GLN A 244 -0.35 -9.43 21.93
C GLN A 244 0.20 -9.75 23.31
N ASP A 245 -0.53 -9.32 24.34
CA ASP A 245 -0.25 -9.75 25.69
C ASP A 245 -1.07 -11.00 26.05
N PHE A 246 -0.39 -12.08 26.41
CA PHE A 246 -1.00 -13.27 27.01
C PHE A 246 -0.78 -13.34 28.53
N ASN A 247 -0.10 -12.34 29.12
CA ASN A 247 0.30 -12.34 30.53
C ASN A 247 -0.70 -11.62 31.45
N GLY A 248 -1.75 -10.99 30.91
CA GLY A 248 -2.81 -10.30 31.66
C GLY A 248 -2.54 -8.80 31.92
N ASN A 249 -1.58 -8.21 31.22
CA ASN A 249 -1.36 -6.77 31.11
C ASN A 249 -2.41 -6.08 30.22
N ASP A 250 -2.38 -4.76 30.21
CA ASP A 250 -3.24 -3.96 29.34
C ASP A 250 -2.87 -4.15 27.86
N GLN A 251 -3.87 -4.56 27.08
CA GLN A 251 -3.74 -4.67 25.64
C GLN A 251 -3.73 -3.27 24.99
N GLY A 252 -2.92 -3.11 23.95
CA GLY A 252 -2.73 -1.84 23.26
C GLY A 252 -3.94 -1.45 22.42
N ASP A 253 -4.17 -0.14 22.29
CA ASP A 253 -5.10 0.39 21.30
C ASP A 253 -4.52 0.30 19.88
N LEU A 254 -5.33 0.62 18.87
CA LEU A 254 -4.92 0.54 17.46
C LEU A 254 -3.65 1.36 17.17
N ALA A 255 -3.53 2.54 17.78
CA ALA A 255 -2.40 3.43 17.56
C ALA A 255 -1.10 2.83 18.15
N THR A 256 -1.19 2.21 19.32
CA THR A 256 -0.08 1.55 20.01
C THR A 256 0.41 0.35 19.20
N ILE A 257 -0.52 -0.51 18.74
CA ILE A 257 -0.21 -1.69 17.91
C ILE A 257 0.48 -1.27 16.60
N GLN A 258 -0.01 -0.21 15.97
CA GLN A 258 0.58 0.33 14.74
C GLN A 258 1.98 0.90 14.98
N SER A 259 2.18 1.60 16.10
CA SER A 259 3.50 2.11 16.47
C SER A 259 4.49 0.97 16.65
N PHE A 260 4.10 -0.07 17.38
CA PHE A 260 4.90 -1.28 17.57
C PHE A 260 5.24 -1.95 16.23
N MET A 261 4.23 -2.25 15.39
CA MET A 261 4.43 -2.87 14.08
C MET A 261 5.41 -2.06 13.21
N GLY A 262 5.21 -0.75 13.13
CA GLY A 262 6.06 0.14 12.34
C GLY A 262 7.51 0.18 12.85
N GLU A 263 7.70 0.19 14.17
CA GLU A 263 9.01 0.22 14.80
C GLU A 263 9.80 -1.08 14.57
N VAL A 264 9.20 -2.22 14.89
CA VAL A 264 9.90 -3.52 14.81
C VAL A 264 10.15 -3.94 13.36
N THR A 265 9.24 -3.63 12.42
CA THR A 265 9.45 -3.93 11.00
C THR A 265 10.52 -3.03 10.37
N ALA A 266 10.55 -1.74 10.73
CA ALA A 266 11.61 -0.84 10.29
C ALA A 266 12.99 -1.23 10.84
N TRP A 267 13.04 -1.76 12.07
CA TRP A 267 14.26 -2.32 12.64
C TRP A 267 14.69 -3.61 11.92
N MET A 268 13.78 -4.56 11.69
CA MET A 268 14.07 -5.82 10.98
C MET A 268 14.53 -5.59 9.52
N ASP A 269 13.99 -4.57 8.85
CA ASP A 269 14.44 -4.16 7.51
C ASP A 269 15.94 -3.78 7.50
N GLN A 270 16.49 -3.31 8.63
CA GLN A 270 17.90 -2.93 8.78
C GLN A 270 18.83 -4.07 9.23
N GLN A 271 18.30 -5.20 9.70
CA GLN A 271 19.11 -6.31 10.21
C GLN A 271 19.45 -7.32 9.11
N ASP A 272 20.71 -7.43 8.70
CA ASP A 272 21.13 -8.37 7.64
C ASP A 272 20.84 -9.84 7.96
N TYR A 273 20.79 -10.19 9.24
CA TYR A 273 20.50 -11.55 9.71
C TYR A 273 19.00 -11.86 9.77
N VAL A 274 18.10 -10.86 9.70
CA VAL A 274 16.66 -11.11 9.58
C VAL A 274 16.31 -11.21 8.10
N GLN A 275 15.85 -12.38 7.66
CA GLN A 275 15.53 -12.66 6.26
C GLN A 275 14.06 -12.42 5.92
N TYR A 276 13.15 -12.87 6.80
CA TYR A 276 11.71 -12.69 6.63
C TYR A 276 11.00 -12.44 7.96
N TYR A 277 9.89 -11.70 7.91
CA TYR A 277 8.98 -11.51 9.04
C TYR A 277 7.51 -11.54 8.60
N CYS A 278 6.67 -12.29 9.30
CA CYS A 278 5.26 -12.45 8.99
C CYS A 278 4.41 -11.92 10.15
N TRP A 279 3.76 -10.77 9.96
CA TRP A 279 2.83 -10.25 10.96
C TRP A 279 1.59 -11.15 11.05
N PHE A 280 1.22 -11.53 12.26
CA PHE A 280 0.03 -12.34 12.50
C PHE A 280 -1.22 -11.45 12.44
N GLY A 281 -1.88 -11.42 11.28
CA GLY A 281 -3.08 -10.60 11.10
C GLY A 281 -3.79 -10.68 9.75
N ALA A 282 -3.25 -11.37 8.74
CA ALA A 282 -3.91 -11.52 7.44
C ALA A 282 -4.95 -12.66 7.46
N MET A 283 -5.90 -12.59 8.39
CA MET A 283 -6.87 -13.66 8.66
C MET A 283 -8.23 -13.10 9.10
N LEU A 284 -9.28 -13.82 8.73
CA LEU A 284 -10.67 -13.48 9.10
C LEU A 284 -11.00 -13.80 10.56
N ASP A 285 -10.32 -14.81 11.13
CA ASP A 285 -10.41 -15.19 12.53
C ASP A 285 -9.00 -15.10 13.14
N MET A 286 -8.86 -14.27 14.17
CA MET A 286 -7.57 -13.98 14.83
C MET A 286 -7.21 -15.00 15.92
N GLN A 287 -8.00 -16.07 16.13
CA GLN A 287 -7.66 -17.21 17.00
C GLN A 287 -7.19 -16.80 18.41
N ASN A 288 -7.95 -15.92 19.07
CA ASN A 288 -7.67 -15.32 20.39
C ASN A 288 -6.54 -14.26 20.43
N VAL A 289 -5.89 -13.95 19.31
CA VAL A 289 -5.05 -12.74 19.19
C VAL A 289 -5.96 -11.52 19.05
N ASN A 290 -5.53 -10.39 19.61
CA ASN A 290 -6.28 -9.15 19.63
C ASN A 290 -6.71 -8.74 18.21
N PRO A 291 -8.03 -8.61 17.95
CA PRO A 291 -8.55 -8.28 16.63
C PRO A 291 -8.02 -6.97 16.04
N LEU A 292 -7.49 -6.06 16.85
CA LEU A 292 -6.86 -4.83 16.37
C LEU A 292 -5.54 -5.07 15.61
N ASN A 293 -4.95 -6.26 15.71
CA ASN A 293 -3.81 -6.67 14.88
C ASN A 293 -4.22 -7.05 13.44
N THR A 294 -5.52 -7.14 13.12
CA THR A 294 -5.97 -7.66 11.82
C THR A 294 -5.61 -6.75 10.63
N LEU A 295 -4.99 -7.35 9.62
CA LEU A 295 -4.69 -6.75 8.33
C LEU A 295 -5.85 -6.88 7.34
N MET A 296 -7.03 -7.33 7.79
CA MET A 296 -8.13 -7.75 6.92
C MET A 296 -9.47 -7.20 7.40
N ASN A 297 -10.25 -6.65 6.48
CA ASN A 297 -11.65 -6.35 6.70
C ASN A 297 -12.49 -7.65 6.57
N PRO A 298 -13.74 -7.69 7.08
CA PRO A 298 -14.58 -8.90 6.99
C PRO A 298 -14.85 -9.42 5.57
N ASP A 299 -14.66 -8.58 4.54
CA ASP A 299 -14.81 -8.95 3.12
C ASP A 299 -13.52 -9.47 2.47
N GLY A 300 -12.44 -9.60 3.24
CA GLY A 300 -11.13 -10.05 2.76
C GLY A 300 -10.23 -8.96 2.22
N SER A 301 -10.72 -7.73 2.05
CA SER A 301 -9.87 -6.61 1.60
C SER A 301 -8.86 -6.21 2.68
N PRO A 302 -7.66 -5.70 2.31
CA PRO A 302 -6.72 -5.16 3.28
C PRO A 302 -7.36 -4.10 4.16
N SER A 303 -7.11 -4.18 5.46
CA SER A 303 -7.60 -3.17 6.39
C SER A 303 -6.90 -1.83 6.13
N ASP A 304 -7.57 -0.72 6.48
CA ASP A 304 -7.02 0.63 6.35
C ASP A 304 -5.82 0.90 7.29
N LEU A 305 -5.17 -0.12 7.87
CA LEU A 305 -4.12 0.05 8.87
C LEU A 305 -2.95 0.93 8.38
N ASP A 306 -2.42 0.69 7.17
CA ASP A 306 -1.35 1.54 6.61
C ASP A 306 -1.85 2.95 6.29
N ALA A 307 -3.07 3.07 5.77
CA ALA A 307 -3.67 4.37 5.50
C ALA A 307 -3.87 5.17 6.79
N LYS A 308 -4.35 4.53 7.88
CA LYS A 308 -4.54 5.11 9.20
C LYS A 308 -3.23 5.53 9.85
N SER A 309 -2.19 4.68 9.81
CA SER A 309 -0.87 5.01 10.37
C SER A 309 -0.25 6.23 9.68
N ARG A 310 -0.47 6.36 8.36
CA ARG A 310 -0.01 7.50 7.56
C ARG A 310 -0.94 8.72 7.62
N LYS A 311 -2.12 8.59 8.22
CA LYS A 311 -3.23 9.56 8.21
C LYS A 311 -3.60 9.96 6.77
N ALA A 312 -3.79 8.96 5.94
CA ALA A 312 -3.96 9.04 4.49
C ALA A 312 -5.19 8.27 3.99
N GLU A 313 -6.14 7.93 4.86
CA GLU A 313 -7.39 7.20 4.56
C GLU A 313 -8.24 7.91 3.49
N THR A 314 -8.09 9.22 3.38
CA THR A 314 -8.79 10.05 2.37
C THR A 314 -7.92 10.36 1.14
N GLY A 315 -6.72 9.77 1.03
CA GLY A 315 -5.79 10.00 -0.07
C GLY A 315 -6.37 9.63 -1.43
N TRP A 316 -7.14 8.55 -1.51
CA TRP A 316 -7.83 8.14 -2.74
C TRP A 316 -8.85 9.19 -3.20
N LEU A 317 -9.54 9.87 -2.27
CA LEU A 317 -10.53 10.91 -2.60
C LEU A 317 -9.85 12.14 -3.21
N VAL A 318 -8.68 12.51 -2.67
CA VAL A 318 -7.83 13.57 -3.22
C VAL A 318 -7.36 13.18 -4.62
N LEU A 319 -6.87 11.95 -4.81
CA LEU A 319 -6.42 11.48 -6.12
C LEU A 319 -7.56 11.46 -7.15
N ALA A 320 -8.73 10.94 -6.78
CA ALA A 320 -9.90 10.92 -7.65
C ALA A 320 -10.34 12.33 -8.06
N ALA A 321 -10.44 13.26 -7.10
CA ALA A 321 -10.79 14.64 -7.39
C ALA A 321 -9.75 15.32 -8.31
N CYS A 322 -8.45 15.14 -8.06
CA CYS A 322 -7.37 15.63 -8.94
C CYS A 322 -7.48 15.07 -10.37
N THR A 323 -7.73 13.78 -10.52
CA THR A 323 -7.86 13.11 -11.82
C THR A 323 -9.06 13.64 -12.59
N LEU A 324 -10.23 13.72 -11.96
CA LEU A 324 -11.46 14.25 -12.58
C LEU A 324 -11.30 15.72 -13.00
N LEU A 325 -10.56 16.50 -12.19
CA LEU A 325 -10.30 17.91 -12.47
C LEU A 325 -9.40 18.05 -13.71
N THR A 326 -8.38 17.20 -13.78
CA THR A 326 -7.43 17.18 -14.90
C THR A 326 -8.11 16.71 -16.19
N ALA A 327 -9.02 15.73 -16.09
CA ALA A 327 -9.86 15.25 -17.20
C ALA A 327 -10.86 16.28 -17.72
N ASN A 328 -11.01 17.43 -17.02
CA ASN A 328 -11.85 18.55 -17.43
C ASN A 328 -13.32 18.15 -17.67
N ARG A 329 -13.91 17.41 -16.73
CA ARG A 329 -15.33 17.03 -16.74
C ARG A 329 -16.01 17.59 -15.48
N PRO A 330 -16.42 18.87 -15.48
CA PRO A 330 -16.94 19.53 -14.28
C PRO A 330 -18.07 18.79 -13.55
N PRO A 331 -19.09 18.20 -14.21
CA PRO A 331 -20.16 17.47 -13.51
C PRO A 331 -19.67 16.28 -12.69
N CYS A 332 -18.53 15.68 -13.05
CA CYS A 332 -17.97 14.54 -12.34
C CYS A 332 -17.56 14.88 -10.89
N PHE A 333 -17.35 16.15 -10.55
CA PHE A 333 -17.12 16.57 -9.16
C PHE A 333 -18.36 16.38 -8.28
N GLY A 334 -19.53 16.75 -8.79
CA GLY A 334 -20.80 16.47 -8.12
C GLY A 334 -21.06 14.97 -8.02
N HIS A 335 -20.77 14.23 -9.09
CA HIS A 335 -20.89 12.77 -9.12
C HIS A 335 -19.99 12.09 -8.07
N LEU A 336 -18.73 12.54 -7.93
CA LEU A 336 -17.81 12.06 -6.92
C LEU A 336 -18.37 12.31 -5.51
N TYR A 337 -18.90 13.52 -5.24
CA TYR A 337 -19.53 13.82 -3.96
C TYR A 337 -20.72 12.89 -3.67
N ARG A 338 -21.61 12.65 -4.65
CA ARG A 338 -22.74 11.71 -4.51
C ARG A 338 -22.24 10.30 -4.23
N TYR A 339 -21.27 9.82 -4.99
CA TYR A 339 -20.66 8.51 -4.79
C TYR A 339 -20.13 8.34 -3.36
N VAL A 340 -19.45 9.36 -2.84
CA VAL A 340 -18.92 9.32 -1.47
C VAL A 340 -19.91 9.77 -0.40
N THR A 341 -21.20 9.94 -0.65
CA THR A 341 -22.13 10.32 0.44
C THR A 341 -23.45 9.58 0.42
N ARG A 342 -23.79 8.94 -0.70
CA ARG A 342 -25.09 8.31 -0.93
C ARG A 342 -24.93 6.80 -0.99
N PRO A 343 -25.98 6.04 -0.62
CA PRO A 343 -25.95 4.58 -0.71
C PRO A 343 -25.96 4.09 -2.16
N GLU A 344 -26.60 4.86 -3.03
CA GLU A 344 -26.69 4.64 -4.48
C GLU A 344 -26.50 5.98 -5.18
N PHE A 345 -25.97 5.96 -6.40
CA PHE A 345 -25.61 7.19 -7.13
C PHE A 345 -26.77 8.20 -7.24
N ASN A 346 -27.98 7.70 -7.50
CA ASN A 346 -29.20 8.50 -7.71
C ASN A 346 -30.04 8.70 -6.45
N ALA A 347 -29.64 8.19 -5.28
CA ALA A 347 -30.43 8.34 -4.06
C ALA A 347 -30.63 9.82 -3.70
N SER A 348 -31.78 10.17 -3.14
CA SER A 348 -32.09 11.54 -2.70
C SER A 348 -31.50 11.88 -1.34
N PHE A 349 -31.14 10.88 -0.54
CA PHE A 349 -30.59 11.03 0.82
C PHE A 349 -29.13 10.57 0.92
N ARG A 350 -28.43 11.04 1.95
CA ARG A 350 -27.08 10.60 2.31
C ARG A 350 -27.13 9.39 3.25
N ASN A 351 -26.16 8.50 3.13
CA ASN A 351 -25.93 7.38 4.07
C ASN A 351 -24.78 7.66 5.05
N VAL A 352 -24.44 8.93 5.25
CA VAL A 352 -23.38 9.36 6.17
C VAL A 352 -23.83 10.56 7.00
N SER A 353 -23.19 10.75 8.16
CA SER A 353 -23.43 11.88 9.03
C SER A 353 -23.16 13.22 8.31
N LEU A 354 -23.76 14.30 8.81
CA LEU A 354 -23.51 15.65 8.32
C LEU A 354 -22.02 15.99 8.39
N GLU A 355 -21.37 15.65 9.51
CA GLU A 355 -19.95 15.87 9.72
C GLU A 355 -19.08 15.18 8.65
N ALA A 356 -19.34 13.89 8.39
CA ALA A 356 -18.62 13.14 7.37
C ALA A 356 -18.84 13.71 5.96
N ALA A 357 -20.08 14.12 5.64
CA ALA A 357 -20.40 14.74 4.35
C ALA A 357 -19.70 16.09 4.18
N VAL A 358 -19.68 16.92 5.22
CA VAL A 358 -18.95 18.21 5.24
C VAL A 358 -17.46 17.98 5.05
N ASN A 359 -16.87 17.00 5.75
CA ASN A 359 -15.46 16.67 5.61
C ASN A 359 -15.11 16.22 4.18
N ARG A 360 -15.89 15.29 3.60
CA ARG A 360 -15.71 14.81 2.21
C ARG A 360 -15.81 15.96 1.20
N ALA A 361 -16.84 16.82 1.33
CA ALA A 361 -16.99 18.00 0.47
C ALA A 361 -15.83 18.99 0.63
N ALA A 362 -15.34 19.21 1.86
CA ALA A 362 -14.20 20.08 2.13
C ALA A 362 -12.91 19.54 1.47
N ILE A 363 -12.66 18.23 1.52
CA ILE A 363 -11.50 17.60 0.87
C ILE A 363 -11.56 17.77 -0.64
N ILE A 364 -12.71 17.50 -1.29
CA ILE A 364 -12.86 17.68 -2.74
C ILE A 364 -12.63 19.15 -3.15
N ARG A 365 -13.22 20.10 -2.40
CA ARG A 365 -13.03 21.55 -2.64
C ARG A 365 -11.57 21.97 -2.48
N GLU A 366 -10.93 21.51 -1.41
CA GLU A 366 -9.54 21.84 -1.12
C GLU A 366 -8.59 21.27 -2.16
N THR A 367 -8.88 20.06 -2.64
CA THR A 367 -8.13 19.42 -3.72
C THR A 367 -8.19 20.25 -4.99
N ALA A 368 -9.37 20.73 -5.37
CA ALA A 368 -9.52 21.59 -6.55
C ALA A 368 -8.71 22.88 -6.43
N LEU A 369 -8.81 23.56 -5.27
CA LEU A 369 -8.05 24.77 -5.01
C LEU A 369 -6.53 24.53 -5.11
N LYS A 370 -6.02 23.49 -4.44
CA LYS A 370 -4.58 23.18 -4.41
C LYS A 370 -4.02 22.75 -5.76
N SER A 371 -4.86 22.23 -6.65
CA SER A 371 -4.47 21.82 -7.99
C SER A 371 -4.51 22.96 -9.02
N THR A 372 -5.05 24.12 -8.66
CA THR A 372 -5.23 25.29 -9.56
C THR A 372 -3.95 25.66 -10.32
N ILE A 373 -2.79 25.60 -9.67
CA ILE A 373 -1.51 25.96 -10.30
C ILE A 373 -1.12 25.04 -11.47
N PHE A 374 -1.61 23.81 -11.47
CA PHE A 374 -1.30 22.81 -12.51
C PHE A 374 -2.38 22.74 -13.60
N VAL A 375 -3.65 22.90 -13.23
CA VAL A 375 -4.79 22.67 -14.14
C VAL A 375 -5.42 23.96 -14.66
N GLY A 376 -5.11 25.10 -14.04
CA GLY A 376 -5.63 26.42 -14.38
C GLY A 376 -6.95 26.77 -13.69
N VAL A 377 -7.12 28.07 -13.44
CA VAL A 377 -8.29 28.66 -12.76
C VAL A 377 -9.64 28.31 -13.44
N PRO A 378 -9.80 28.36 -14.77
CA PRO A 378 -11.10 28.12 -15.40
C PRO A 378 -11.68 26.72 -15.10
N ARG A 379 -10.84 25.67 -15.14
CA ARG A 379 -11.28 24.29 -14.85
C ARG A 379 -11.73 24.13 -13.40
N VAL A 380 -11.02 24.79 -12.49
CA VAL A 380 -11.35 24.80 -11.05
C VAL A 380 -12.68 25.49 -10.82
N ILE A 381 -12.92 26.66 -11.43
CA ILE A 381 -14.20 27.38 -11.31
C ILE A 381 -15.37 26.49 -11.75
N LEU A 382 -15.29 25.92 -12.94
CA LEU A 382 -16.37 25.09 -13.49
C LEU A 382 -16.65 23.86 -12.61
N SER A 383 -15.59 23.19 -12.13
CA SER A 383 -15.72 21.97 -11.31
C SER A 383 -16.26 22.28 -9.92
N LEU A 384 -15.85 23.41 -9.31
CA LEU A 384 -16.38 23.85 -8.03
C LEU A 384 -17.82 24.32 -8.13
N ALA A 385 -18.23 24.95 -9.23
CA ALA A 385 -19.63 25.31 -9.47
C ALA A 385 -20.49 24.05 -9.56
N ALA A 386 -20.09 23.07 -10.38
CA ALA A 386 -20.81 21.80 -10.50
C ALA A 386 -20.89 21.02 -9.18
N LEU A 387 -19.82 21.02 -8.38
CA LEU A 387 -19.86 20.48 -7.02
C LEU A 387 -20.87 21.24 -6.17
N HIS A 388 -20.79 22.57 -6.14
CA HIS A 388 -21.63 23.43 -5.31
C HIS A 388 -23.11 23.19 -5.60
N ASP A 389 -23.50 23.09 -6.87
CA ASP A 389 -24.89 22.82 -7.27
C ASP A 389 -25.40 21.46 -6.77
N THR A 390 -24.50 20.49 -6.56
CA THR A 390 -24.83 19.13 -6.12
C THR A 390 -24.84 18.94 -4.60
N LEU A 391 -24.17 19.83 -3.85
CA LEU A 391 -24.12 19.74 -2.38
C LEU A 391 -25.50 19.92 -1.77
N ASP A 392 -25.79 19.15 -0.72
CA ASP A 392 -27.01 19.33 0.05
C ASP A 392 -26.95 20.66 0.85
N GLU A 393 -28.11 21.25 1.13
CA GLU A 393 -28.20 22.59 1.73
C GLU A 393 -27.57 22.69 3.12
N ASP A 394 -27.71 21.66 3.96
CA ASP A 394 -27.11 21.61 5.29
C ASP A 394 -25.58 21.48 5.25
N VAL A 395 -25.05 20.78 4.25
CA VAL A 395 -23.60 20.72 3.97
C VAL A 395 -23.10 22.07 3.48
N LYS A 396 -23.78 22.72 2.53
CA LYS A 396 -23.46 24.09 2.09
C LYS A 396 -23.43 25.06 3.26
N ALA A 397 -24.42 24.97 4.16
CA ALA A 397 -24.53 25.84 5.31
C ALA A 397 -23.38 25.66 6.32
N SER A 398 -22.91 24.43 6.49
CA SER A 398 -21.86 24.04 7.44
C SER A 398 -20.43 24.25 6.90
N LEU A 399 -20.25 24.30 5.58
CA LEU A 399 -18.94 24.52 4.98
C LEU A 399 -18.37 25.91 5.31
N ARG A 400 -17.04 26.00 5.46
CA ARG A 400 -16.32 27.24 5.73
C ARG A 400 -16.69 28.36 4.74
N LYS A 401 -17.14 29.50 5.28
CA LYS A 401 -17.58 30.70 4.54
C LYS A 401 -16.59 31.86 4.54
N LYS A 402 -15.67 31.90 5.51
CA LYS A 402 -14.69 32.99 5.67
C LYS A 402 -13.26 32.51 5.45
N THR A 403 -12.43 33.32 4.81
CA THR A 403 -10.99 33.10 4.66
C THR A 403 -10.25 33.73 5.82
N THR A 404 -9.91 32.92 6.82
CA THR A 404 -9.24 33.39 8.05
C THR A 404 -7.79 32.91 8.18
N GLN A 405 -7.39 31.84 7.49
CA GLN A 405 -6.08 31.18 7.68
C GLN A 405 -5.12 31.30 6.48
N ARG A 406 -5.52 31.99 5.40
CA ARG A 406 -4.81 31.95 4.09
C ARG A 406 -4.45 33.31 3.50
N LEU A 407 -4.74 34.40 4.20
CA LEU A 407 -4.35 35.73 3.77
C LEU A 407 -2.92 35.99 4.24
N ALA A 408 -2.03 36.27 3.29
CA ALA A 408 -0.72 36.79 3.62
C ALA A 408 -0.90 38.20 4.20
N THR A 409 -0.45 38.39 5.43
CA THR A 409 -0.40 39.69 6.09
C THR A 409 1.06 40.06 6.33
N PRO A 410 1.39 41.34 6.52
CA PRO A 410 2.76 41.75 6.86
C PRO A 410 3.35 40.96 8.04
N GLU A 411 2.50 40.54 8.98
CA GLU A 411 2.90 39.81 10.19
C GLU A 411 3.15 38.32 9.94
N ASN A 412 2.65 37.73 8.85
CA ASN A 412 2.71 36.28 8.62
C ASN A 412 3.43 35.87 7.32
N ILE A 413 3.84 36.83 6.49
CA ILE A 413 4.38 36.57 5.15
C ILE A 413 5.67 35.74 5.16
N GLU A 414 6.58 35.98 6.10
CA GLU A 414 7.84 35.25 6.20
C GLU A 414 7.63 33.77 6.58
N ALA A 415 6.82 33.54 7.61
CA ALA A 415 6.43 32.19 8.03
C ALA A 415 5.70 31.45 6.89
N THR A 416 4.90 32.19 6.14
CA THR A 416 4.17 31.73 4.96
C THR A 416 5.12 31.26 3.85
N VAL A 417 6.07 32.09 3.41
CA VAL A 417 7.07 31.73 2.39
C VAL A 417 7.92 30.54 2.85
N THR A 418 8.31 30.52 4.13
CA THR A 418 9.12 29.44 4.73
C THR A 418 8.41 28.09 4.62
N ARG A 419 7.12 28.02 4.95
CA ARG A 419 6.32 26.78 4.79
C ARG A 419 6.22 26.35 3.32
N GLY A 420 6.03 27.30 2.41
CA GLY A 420 5.98 27.03 0.97
C GLY A 420 7.28 26.42 0.44
N LYS A 421 8.44 26.96 0.87
CA LYS A 421 9.77 26.44 0.51
C LYS A 421 10.02 25.07 1.12
N ALA A 422 9.71 24.86 2.40
CA ALA A 422 9.82 23.55 3.04
C ALA A 422 8.99 22.48 2.31
N LEU A 423 7.78 22.83 1.85
CA LEU A 423 6.96 21.92 1.07
C LEU A 423 7.56 21.65 -0.31
N TRP A 424 8.07 22.67 -1.00
CA TRP A 424 8.80 22.51 -2.27
C TRP A 424 9.96 21.53 -2.11
N ASP A 425 10.78 21.72 -1.07
CA ASP A 425 11.94 20.86 -0.81
C ASP A 425 11.51 19.42 -0.55
N SER A 426 10.44 19.20 0.22
CA SER A 426 9.93 17.84 0.48
C SER A 426 9.41 17.12 -0.75
N ILE A 427 8.86 17.84 -1.73
CA ILE A 427 8.29 17.24 -2.95
C ILE A 427 9.38 16.94 -3.97
N TYR A 428 10.37 17.82 -4.11
CA TYR A 428 11.34 17.76 -5.20
C TYR A 428 12.73 17.30 -4.78
N ALA A 429 12.94 16.89 -3.53
CA ALA A 429 14.19 16.28 -3.09
C ALA A 429 14.56 15.06 -3.97
N PRO A 430 15.85 14.88 -4.34
CA PRO A 430 17.01 15.73 -4.02
C PRO A 430 17.27 16.87 -5.03
N HIS A 431 16.37 17.09 -5.98
CA HIS A 431 16.55 18.04 -7.09
C HIS A 431 15.94 19.44 -6.84
N ALA A 432 15.44 19.70 -5.63
CA ALA A 432 14.67 20.89 -5.29
C ALA A 432 15.38 22.19 -5.65
N ASP A 433 16.67 22.33 -5.32
CA ASP A 433 17.44 23.54 -5.58
C ASP A 433 17.79 23.71 -7.06
N LYS A 434 18.13 22.61 -7.74
CA LYS A 434 18.39 22.63 -9.19
C LYS A 434 17.14 23.06 -9.96
N LEU A 435 15.97 22.52 -9.59
CA LEU A 435 14.70 22.87 -10.23
C LEU A 435 14.30 24.31 -9.88
N HIS A 436 14.48 24.74 -8.63
CA HIS A 436 14.24 26.12 -8.21
C HIS A 436 15.07 27.12 -9.03
N GLY A 437 16.39 26.90 -9.12
CA GLY A 437 17.29 27.76 -9.90
C GLY A 437 16.93 27.77 -11.39
N LYS A 438 16.58 26.60 -11.96
CA LYS A 438 16.18 26.50 -13.37
C LYS A 438 14.89 27.26 -13.67
N LEU A 439 13.86 27.15 -12.81
CA LEU A 439 12.61 27.90 -12.98
C LEU A 439 12.82 29.40 -12.77
N GLY A 440 13.66 29.80 -11.80
CA GLY A 440 14.04 31.20 -11.61
C GLY A 440 14.79 31.79 -12.81
N ALA A 441 15.61 30.98 -13.51
CA ALA A 441 16.27 31.41 -14.74
C ALA A 441 15.31 31.60 -15.92
N TYR A 442 14.15 30.91 -15.92
CA TYR A 442 13.10 31.15 -16.91
C TYR A 442 12.33 32.45 -16.60
N HIS A 443 11.98 32.64 -15.34
CA HIS A 443 11.41 33.88 -14.84
C HIS A 443 11.55 33.95 -13.30
N PRO A 444 12.15 35.01 -12.73
CA PRO A 444 12.41 35.10 -11.29
C PRO A 444 11.11 35.03 -10.47
N ASP A 445 10.03 35.67 -10.93
CA ASP A 445 8.76 35.66 -10.21
C ASP A 445 7.98 34.35 -10.33
N PHE A 446 8.31 33.48 -11.30
CA PHE A 446 7.53 32.26 -11.50
C PHE A 446 7.75 31.25 -10.37
N ILE A 447 9.00 31.08 -9.94
CA ILE A 447 9.31 30.22 -8.80
C ILE A 447 8.78 30.82 -7.48
N ALA A 448 8.84 32.15 -7.34
CA ALA A 448 8.26 32.85 -6.20
C ALA A 448 6.73 32.64 -6.13
N PHE A 449 6.03 32.76 -7.26
CA PHE A 449 4.61 32.48 -7.38
C PHE A 449 4.26 31.03 -6.97
N ILE A 450 5.03 30.04 -7.43
CA ILE A 450 4.81 28.63 -7.05
C ILE A 450 4.96 28.43 -5.53
N ILE A 451 6.03 28.97 -4.94
CA ILE A 451 6.30 28.85 -3.50
C ILE A 451 5.18 29.52 -2.70
N GLN A 452 4.74 30.71 -3.10
CA GLN A 452 3.66 31.44 -2.44
C GLN A 452 2.29 30.74 -2.63
N ALA A 453 2.07 30.05 -3.75
CA ALA A 453 0.88 29.22 -3.93
C ALA A 453 0.90 27.97 -3.05
N TYR A 454 2.08 27.41 -2.78
CA TYR A 454 2.25 26.22 -1.92
C TYR A 454 1.94 26.48 -0.44
N VAL A 455 1.87 27.74 -0.03
CA VAL A 455 1.35 28.19 1.27
C VAL A 455 -0.08 27.70 1.50
N GLN A 456 -0.88 27.60 0.43
CA GLN A 456 -2.25 27.11 0.50
C GLN A 456 -2.32 25.60 0.80
N LYS A 457 -1.20 24.89 0.72
CA LYS A 457 -1.07 23.49 1.14
C LYS A 457 -0.71 23.40 2.63
N THR A 458 -1.60 23.86 3.51
CA THR A 458 -1.66 23.27 4.86
C THR A 458 -1.89 21.76 4.67
N LYS A 459 -1.22 20.92 5.46
CA LYS A 459 -1.39 19.46 5.39
C LYS A 459 -2.89 19.16 5.31
N ILE A 460 -3.32 18.32 4.37
CA ILE A 460 -4.71 17.80 4.36
C ILE A 460 -5.08 17.22 5.75
N LYS A 461 -4.05 16.82 6.52
CA LYS A 461 -4.06 16.42 7.93
C LYS A 461 -4.71 17.41 8.93
N GLU A 462 -4.85 18.71 8.63
CA GLU A 462 -5.41 19.69 9.58
C GLU A 462 -6.89 20.01 9.35
N ILE A 463 -7.49 19.50 8.26
CA ILE A 463 -8.92 19.71 7.99
C ILE A 463 -9.80 18.87 8.93
N SER A 464 -9.29 17.77 9.50
CA SER A 464 -10.02 16.95 10.46
C SER A 464 -9.90 17.43 11.92
N ALA A 465 -8.98 18.33 12.24
CA ALA A 465 -8.68 18.72 13.63
C ALA A 465 -9.25 20.09 14.04
N ALA A 466 -9.98 20.77 13.13
CA ALA A 466 -10.50 22.12 13.35
C ALA A 466 -12.04 22.17 13.51
N HIS A 467 -12.65 21.05 13.90
CA HIS A 467 -14.05 20.97 14.32
C HIS A 467 -14.16 20.28 15.66
#